data_AF-A0AAD4VFG1-F1
#
_entry.id   AF-A0AAD4VFG1-F1
#
_cell.length_a   1.000
_cell.length_b   1.000
_cell.length_c   1.000
_cell.angle_alpha   90.00
_cell.angle_beta   90.00
_cell.angle_gamma   90.00
#
_symmetry.space_group_name_H-M   'P 1'
#
loop_
_entity.id
_entity.type
_entity.pdbx_description
1 polymer ?
#
loop_
_entity_poly.entity_id
_entity_poly.type
_entity_poly.pdbx_seq_one_letter_code
_entity_poly.pdbx_strand_id
1 'polypeptide(L)'
;MSDKASCSNVLQLEEDNPTKDADADADAAENRQDEMDLSKLDMPTPLLALCQYVETKLKPANETITTHMPEEIFGTKHDTWLLCEDVLQFASMVEIGSTVIALYMRYLLDYLKMANMVNLVGLVDPGQVSSQSGTLSHRSKYLLDRLKNADGDQFYLVPYNPGGHWVLIIVRPAKETMYYMDSLPNRSVDEDMRNIVNTQPTNVECGYYVMRFMRDIIHDAGLAYLRRR
;
A
#
# COMPACT_ATOMS: atom_id res chain seq x y z
N MET A 1 -21.05 55.88 29.84
CA MET A 1 -22.21 55.61 28.98
C MET A 1 -22.24 54.11 28.72
N SER A 2 -23.33 53.46 29.13
CA SER A 2 -23.73 52.07 28.86
C SER A 2 -23.84 51.80 27.34
N ASP A 3 -23.85 50.58 26.79
CA ASP A 3 -24.54 49.31 27.11
C ASP A 3 -23.63 48.11 26.70
N LYS A 4 -23.54 46.93 27.34
CA LYS A 4 -24.46 45.88 27.84
C LYS A 4 -25.33 45.15 26.80
N ALA A 5 -24.91 43.92 26.46
CA ALA A 5 -25.68 42.66 26.45
C ALA A 5 -24.66 41.49 26.26
N SER A 6 -24.44 40.52 27.16
CA SER A 6 -25.32 39.48 27.75
C SER A 6 -25.76 38.44 26.69
N CYS A 7 -25.60 37.12 26.81
CA CYS A 7 -25.75 36.22 27.96
C CYS A 7 -24.81 35.00 27.94
N SER A 8 -24.58 34.52 29.16
CA SER A 8 -23.90 33.31 29.63
C SER A 8 -24.82 32.07 29.66
N ASN A 9 -24.22 30.87 29.80
CA ASN A 9 -24.54 29.78 30.75
C ASN A 9 -23.59 28.59 30.41
N VAL A 10 -22.59 28.10 31.16
CA VAL A 10 -22.27 27.94 32.59
C VAL A 10 -22.95 26.73 33.26
N LEU A 11 -22.11 25.69 33.50
CA LEU A 11 -22.12 24.64 34.56
C LEU A 11 -23.12 23.45 34.39
N GLN A 12 -22.84 22.22 34.82
CA GLN A 12 -21.90 21.72 35.83
C GLN A 12 -21.67 20.20 35.66
N LEU A 13 -20.53 19.73 36.17
CA LEU A 13 -20.22 18.32 36.45
C LEU A 13 -21.02 17.85 37.67
N GLU A 14 -21.55 16.63 37.63
CA GLU A 14 -21.85 15.84 38.83
C GLU A 14 -21.33 14.41 38.64
N GLU A 15 -20.42 14.02 39.53
CA GLU A 15 -20.03 12.64 39.81
C GLU A 15 -21.15 11.96 40.58
N ASP A 16 -21.48 10.71 40.24
CA ASP A 16 -21.91 9.74 41.23
C ASP A 16 -21.61 8.32 40.75
N ASN A 17 -20.82 7.61 41.55
CA ASN A 17 -20.56 6.18 41.44
C ASN A 17 -21.13 5.51 42.69
N PRO A 18 -21.84 4.39 42.54
CA PRO A 18 -21.65 3.30 43.48
C PRO A 18 -21.40 1.97 42.78
N THR A 19 -20.34 1.32 43.24
CA THR A 19 -19.83 0.00 42.91
C THR A 19 -20.76 -1.15 43.33
N LYS A 20 -20.56 -2.33 42.69
CA LYS A 20 -20.90 -3.74 43.07
C LYS A 20 -22.17 -4.33 42.43
N ASP A 21 -22.21 -5.55 41.89
CA ASP A 21 -21.31 -6.71 41.85
C ASP A 21 -21.62 -7.59 40.61
N ALA A 22 -20.70 -8.50 40.33
CA ALA A 22 -20.61 -9.55 39.31
C ALA A 22 -21.88 -10.37 38.97
N ASP A 23 -21.98 -10.78 37.69
CA ASP A 23 -22.14 -12.18 37.23
C ASP A 23 -22.03 -12.15 35.68
N ALA A 24 -20.92 -12.64 35.10
CA ALA A 24 -20.78 -14.01 34.61
C ALA A 24 -21.68 -14.33 33.40
N ASP A 25 -21.23 -13.96 32.20
CA ASP A 25 -21.47 -14.77 31.00
C ASP A 25 -20.35 -14.51 29.98
N ALA A 26 -19.21 -15.12 30.25
CA ALA A 26 -18.17 -15.36 29.27
C ALA A 26 -18.37 -16.78 28.77
N ASP A 27 -18.85 -16.94 27.54
CA ASP A 27 -18.48 -18.01 26.61
C ASP A 27 -19.44 -18.05 25.41
N ALA A 28 -18.97 -17.50 24.29
CA ALA A 28 -19.19 -17.98 22.91
C ALA A 28 -18.85 -16.87 21.90
N ALA A 29 -17.65 -16.31 21.97
CA ALA A 29 -17.08 -15.71 20.78
C ALA A 29 -16.62 -16.88 19.89
N GLU A 30 -17.48 -17.24 18.93
CA GLU A 30 -17.18 -18.22 17.89
C GLU A 30 -15.81 -17.91 17.28
N ASN A 31 -14.83 -18.72 17.63
CA ASN A 31 -13.54 -18.77 16.95
C ASN A 31 -13.77 -19.49 15.60
N ARG A 32 -14.47 -18.84 14.67
CA ARG A 32 -14.46 -19.24 13.26
C ARG A 32 -13.13 -18.80 12.67
N GLN A 33 -12.10 -19.60 12.91
CA GLN A 33 -11.01 -19.70 11.95
C GLN A 33 -11.60 -20.40 10.73
N ASP A 34 -12.17 -19.61 9.81
CA ASP A 34 -12.45 -20.07 8.47
C ASP A 34 -11.10 -20.39 7.82
N GLU A 35 -10.69 -21.65 7.98
CA GLU A 35 -9.52 -22.22 7.32
C GLU A 35 -9.78 -22.11 5.82
N MET A 36 -9.09 -21.17 5.18
CA MET A 36 -9.36 -20.81 3.80
C MET A 36 -8.93 -21.94 2.88
N ASP A 37 -9.90 -22.51 2.16
CA ASP A 37 -9.66 -23.59 1.22
C ASP A 37 -9.03 -23.07 -0.08
N LEU A 38 -7.69 -23.01 -0.11
CA LEU A 38 -6.88 -22.60 -1.26
C LEU A 38 -7.23 -23.37 -2.54
N SER A 39 -7.80 -24.58 -2.45
CA SER A 39 -8.17 -25.37 -3.61
C SER A 39 -9.37 -24.82 -4.40
N LYS A 40 -10.13 -23.90 -3.80
CA LYS A 40 -11.28 -23.24 -4.43
C LYS A 40 -10.94 -21.93 -5.14
N LEU A 41 -9.73 -21.41 -4.96
CA LEU A 41 -9.29 -20.17 -5.59
C LEU A 41 -8.71 -20.46 -6.98
N ASP A 42 -9.20 -19.74 -7.99
CA ASP A 42 -8.61 -19.76 -9.34
C ASP A 42 -7.31 -18.94 -9.32
N MET A 43 -6.18 -19.61 -9.10
CA MET A 43 -4.89 -18.96 -8.89
C MET A 43 -3.77 -19.55 -9.77
N PRO A 44 -2.78 -18.74 -10.22
CA PRO A 44 -1.67 -19.25 -11.01
C PRO A 44 -0.85 -20.31 -10.27
N THR A 45 -0.37 -21.33 -10.99
CA THR A 45 0.41 -22.45 -10.43
C THR A 45 1.59 -22.01 -9.54
N PRO A 46 2.39 -20.97 -9.89
CA PRO A 46 3.46 -20.52 -9.00
C PRO A 46 2.96 -19.96 -7.66
N LEU A 47 1.81 -19.27 -7.67
CA LEU A 47 1.21 -18.72 -6.46
C LEU A 47 0.63 -19.84 -5.59
N LEU A 48 -0.03 -20.84 -6.20
CA LEU A 48 -0.50 -22.03 -5.49
C LEU A 48 0.66 -22.77 -4.80
N ALA A 49 1.78 -22.97 -5.52
CA ALA A 49 2.96 -23.62 -4.96
C ALA A 49 3.54 -22.83 -3.78
N LEU A 50 3.56 -21.49 -3.86
CA LEU A 50 4.00 -20.63 -2.77
C LEU A 50 3.06 -20.75 -1.56
N CYS A 51 1.75 -20.76 -1.77
CA CYS A 51 0.78 -20.96 -0.69
C CYS A 51 0.96 -22.33 -0.04
N GLN A 52 1.08 -23.40 -0.82
CA GLN A 52 1.36 -24.75 -0.29
C GLN A 52 2.65 -24.79 0.53
N TYR A 53 3.70 -24.10 0.08
CA TYR A 53 4.95 -23.98 0.84
C TYR A 53 4.74 -23.22 2.16
N VAL A 54 4.01 -22.11 2.14
CA VAL A 54 3.64 -21.36 3.35
C VAL A 54 2.89 -22.26 4.33
N GLU A 55 1.88 -22.98 3.89
CA GLU A 55 1.03 -23.79 4.78
C GLU A 55 1.75 -25.01 5.35
N THR A 56 2.58 -25.67 4.53
CA THR A 56 3.20 -26.94 4.93
C THR A 56 4.57 -26.78 5.58
N LYS A 57 5.23 -25.63 5.40
CA LYS A 57 6.60 -25.40 5.90
C LYS A 57 6.71 -24.18 6.80
N LEU A 58 6.28 -23.00 6.35
CA LEU A 58 6.55 -21.76 7.08
C LEU A 58 5.63 -21.58 8.29
N LYS A 59 4.32 -21.78 8.13
CA LYS A 59 3.35 -21.69 9.24
C LYS A 59 3.72 -22.62 10.41
N PRO A 60 3.97 -23.94 10.20
CA PRO A 60 4.26 -24.85 11.32
C PRO A 60 5.59 -24.53 12.01
N ALA A 61 6.56 -23.98 11.28
CA ALA A 61 7.86 -23.59 11.82
C ALA A 61 7.88 -22.17 12.43
N ASN A 62 6.79 -21.40 12.27
CA ASN A 62 6.73 -19.98 12.60
C ASN A 62 7.88 -19.17 11.95
N GLU A 63 8.17 -19.50 10.68
CA GLU A 63 9.24 -18.89 9.89
C GLU A 63 8.70 -17.84 8.90
N THR A 64 9.59 -16.95 8.46
CA THR A 64 9.29 -15.87 7.50
C THR A 64 10.26 -15.90 6.34
N ILE A 65 9.86 -15.40 5.16
CA ILE A 65 10.77 -15.28 4.03
C ILE A 65 11.50 -13.94 4.13
N THR A 66 12.80 -13.99 4.38
CA THR A 66 13.65 -12.79 4.46
C THR A 66 14.15 -12.38 3.08
N THR A 67 14.02 -11.10 2.76
CA THR A 67 14.32 -10.55 1.44
C THR A 67 15.16 -9.28 1.57
N HIS A 68 16.36 -9.28 0.98
CA HIS A 68 17.31 -8.17 1.08
C HIS A 68 17.00 -6.99 0.13
N MET A 69 16.60 -5.83 0.63
CA MET A 69 16.34 -4.64 -0.19
C MET A 69 17.64 -3.85 -0.44
N PRO A 70 18.18 -3.83 -1.68
CA PRO A 70 19.38 -3.06 -1.99
C PRO A 70 19.10 -1.56 -1.97
N GLU A 71 20.10 -0.73 -1.69
CA GLU A 71 19.93 0.74 -1.63
C GLU A 71 19.33 1.34 -2.92
N GLU A 72 19.60 0.72 -4.06
CA GLU A 72 19.13 1.14 -5.39
C GLU A 72 17.59 1.24 -5.49
N ILE A 73 16.84 0.42 -4.75
CA ILE A 73 15.37 0.40 -4.84
C ILE A 73 14.75 1.61 -4.16
N PHE A 74 15.14 1.87 -2.90
CA PHE A 74 14.45 2.81 -2.01
C PHE A 74 15.39 3.84 -1.38
N GLY A 75 16.62 3.95 -1.86
CA GLY A 75 17.64 4.88 -1.35
C GLY A 75 18.21 4.49 0.02
N THR A 76 17.79 3.35 0.57
CA THR A 76 18.29 2.81 1.82
C THR A 76 18.37 1.30 1.73
N LYS A 77 19.53 0.75 2.14
CA LYS A 77 19.70 -0.69 2.30
C LYS A 77 18.98 -1.16 3.56
N HIS A 78 18.18 -2.22 3.46
CA HIS A 78 17.56 -2.88 4.61
C HIS A 78 17.10 -4.29 4.25
N ASP A 79 16.66 -5.06 5.24
CA ASP A 79 15.99 -6.34 5.02
C ASP A 79 14.48 -6.17 5.26
N THR A 80 13.69 -6.98 4.54
CA THR A 80 12.24 -7.06 4.68
C THR A 80 11.83 -8.50 4.93
N TRP A 81 10.81 -8.69 5.76
CA TRP A 81 10.27 -10.00 6.11
C TRP A 81 8.88 -10.16 5.53
N LEU A 82 8.69 -11.18 4.70
CA LEU A 82 7.40 -11.57 4.17
C LEU A 82 6.80 -12.62 5.12
N LEU A 83 5.67 -12.28 5.72
CA LEU A 83 4.95 -13.13 6.66
C LEU A 83 4.09 -14.16 5.91
N CYS A 84 3.66 -15.21 6.64
CA CYS A 84 2.73 -16.18 6.07
C CYS A 84 1.41 -15.51 5.69
N GLU A 85 0.93 -14.58 6.53
CA GLU A 85 -0.30 -13.82 6.34
C GLU A 85 -0.24 -12.95 5.08
N ASP A 86 0.90 -12.30 4.82
CA ASP A 86 1.09 -11.48 3.62
C ASP A 86 0.85 -12.27 2.33
N VAL A 87 1.38 -13.50 2.27
CA VAL A 87 1.23 -14.38 1.10
C VAL A 87 -0.23 -14.81 0.94
N LEU A 88 -0.88 -15.21 2.03
CA LEU A 88 -2.26 -15.66 1.98
C LEU A 88 -3.20 -14.52 1.62
N GLN A 89 -3.01 -13.34 2.20
CA GLN A 89 -3.79 -12.15 1.86
C GLN A 89 -3.68 -11.82 0.37
N PHE A 90 -2.46 -11.85 -0.17
CA PHE A 90 -2.24 -11.63 -1.59
C PHE A 90 -2.91 -12.72 -2.45
N ALA A 91 -2.75 -13.98 -2.09
CA ALA A 91 -3.36 -15.11 -2.80
C ALA A 91 -4.89 -15.09 -2.80
N SER A 92 -5.47 -14.52 -1.75
CA SER A 92 -6.93 -14.43 -1.55
C SER A 92 -7.55 -13.19 -2.17
N MET A 93 -6.75 -12.34 -2.83
CA MET A 93 -7.20 -11.06 -3.39
C MET A 93 -7.87 -10.15 -2.35
N VAL A 94 -7.36 -10.13 -1.12
CA VAL A 94 -7.82 -9.21 -0.05
C VAL A 94 -6.83 -8.06 0.17
N GLU A 95 -7.09 -7.23 1.18
CA GLU A 95 -6.20 -6.12 1.56
C GLU A 95 -4.78 -6.63 1.85
N ILE A 96 -3.80 -6.02 1.18
CA ILE A 96 -2.38 -6.33 1.34
C ILE A 96 -1.63 -5.19 2.02
N GLY A 97 -0.60 -5.56 2.79
CA GLY A 97 0.30 -4.63 3.43
C GLY A 97 1.35 -4.03 2.48
N SER A 98 2.09 -3.04 3.00
CA SER A 98 3.19 -2.38 2.28
C SER A 98 4.31 -3.35 1.91
N THR A 99 4.52 -4.41 2.71
CA THR A 99 5.53 -5.44 2.47
C THR A 99 5.37 -6.11 1.11
N VAL A 100 4.15 -6.56 0.78
CA VAL A 100 3.86 -7.22 -0.50
C VAL A 100 4.13 -6.26 -1.67
N ILE A 101 3.69 -5.01 -1.54
CA ILE A 101 3.92 -3.97 -2.56
C ILE A 101 5.42 -3.69 -2.72
N ALA A 102 6.17 -3.56 -1.63
CA ALA A 102 7.61 -3.32 -1.65
C ALA A 102 8.39 -4.47 -2.32
N LEU A 103 8.01 -5.72 -2.05
CA LEU A 103 8.59 -6.89 -2.70
C LEU A 103 8.28 -6.95 -4.19
N TYR A 104 7.07 -6.55 -4.57
CA TYR A 104 6.71 -6.41 -5.98
C TYR A 104 7.54 -5.31 -6.67
N MET A 105 7.75 -4.18 -6.00
CA MET A 105 8.63 -3.11 -6.50
C MET A 105 10.08 -3.58 -6.67
N ARG A 106 10.55 -4.51 -5.83
CA ARG A 106 11.88 -5.13 -6.00
C ARG A 106 11.95 -5.93 -7.29
N TYR A 107 10.93 -6.73 -7.59
CA TYR A 107 10.83 -7.41 -8.88
C TYR A 107 10.83 -6.42 -10.06
N LEU A 108 10.10 -5.30 -9.94
CA LEU A 108 10.07 -4.27 -10.97
C LEU A 108 11.44 -3.59 -11.17
N LEU A 109 12.26 -3.42 -10.12
CA LEU A 109 13.62 -2.93 -10.25
C LEU A 109 14.48 -3.86 -11.12
N ASP A 110 14.36 -5.17 -10.94
CA ASP A 110 15.11 -6.14 -11.76
C ASP A 110 14.70 -6.02 -13.24
N TYR A 111 13.40 -5.82 -13.52
CA TYR A 111 12.94 -5.52 -14.87
C TYR A 111 13.50 -4.20 -15.42
N LEU A 112 13.49 -3.12 -14.62
CA LEU A 112 14.07 -1.83 -15.01
C LEU A 112 15.57 -1.95 -15.33
N LYS A 113 16.31 -2.79 -14.59
CA LYS A 113 17.72 -3.10 -14.89
C LYS A 113 17.85 -3.80 -16.24
N MET A 114 17.06 -4.84 -16.49
CA MET A 114 17.05 -5.56 -17.77
C MET A 114 16.66 -4.66 -18.96
N ALA A 115 15.74 -3.72 -18.73
CA ALA A 115 15.26 -2.79 -19.74
C ALA A 115 16.14 -1.54 -19.94
N ASN A 116 17.20 -1.38 -19.14
CA ASN A 116 18.08 -0.19 -19.06
C ASN A 116 17.30 1.11 -18.76
N MET A 117 16.38 1.05 -17.80
CA MET A 117 15.45 2.13 -17.43
C MET A 117 15.58 2.60 -15.97
N VAL A 118 16.60 2.12 -15.25
CA VAL A 118 16.85 2.49 -13.84
C VAL A 118 17.08 3.98 -13.61
N ASN A 119 17.55 4.70 -14.63
CA ASN A 119 17.75 6.14 -14.57
C ASN A 119 16.50 6.95 -14.92
N LEU A 120 15.41 6.31 -15.35
CA LEU A 120 14.17 6.99 -15.74
C LEU A 120 13.09 6.89 -14.67
N VAL A 121 13.05 5.76 -13.95
CA VAL A 121 12.00 5.44 -12.99
C VAL A 121 12.58 5.32 -11.59
N GLY A 122 12.22 6.26 -10.72
CA GLY A 122 12.49 6.17 -9.29
C GLY A 122 11.39 5.42 -8.54
N LEU A 123 11.78 4.62 -7.56
CA LEU A 123 10.86 3.88 -6.69
C LEU A 123 10.94 4.45 -5.26
N VAL A 124 9.78 4.54 -4.59
CA VAL A 124 9.63 5.09 -3.25
C VAL A 124 8.95 4.07 -2.34
N ASP A 125 9.54 3.81 -1.17
CA ASP A 125 9.09 2.76 -0.26
C ASP A 125 7.70 3.08 0.32
N PRO A 126 6.65 2.28 0.04
CA PRO A 126 5.31 2.48 0.61
C PRO A 126 5.31 2.53 2.14
N GLY A 127 6.19 1.75 2.79
CA GLY A 127 6.31 1.67 4.23
C GLY A 127 6.92 2.91 4.88
N GLN A 128 7.51 3.83 4.09
CA GLN A 128 8.14 5.06 4.58
C GLN A 128 7.34 6.33 4.27
N VAL A 129 6.44 6.30 3.28
CA VAL A 129 5.68 7.50 2.86
C VAL A 129 4.21 7.49 3.27
N SER A 130 3.62 6.32 3.52
CA SER A 130 2.19 6.18 3.83
C SER A 130 1.78 6.93 5.10
N SER A 131 0.50 7.28 5.22
CA SER A 131 -0.02 8.11 6.33
C SER A 131 0.34 7.60 7.73
N GLN A 132 0.39 6.28 7.89
CA GLN A 132 0.66 5.59 9.15
C GLN A 132 2.17 5.40 9.42
N SER A 133 3.04 5.80 8.49
CA SER A 133 4.49 5.59 8.57
C SER A 133 5.20 6.70 9.35
N GLY A 134 5.20 6.62 10.68
CA GLY A 134 5.92 7.60 11.51
C GLY A 134 5.35 9.03 11.42
N THR A 135 6.16 10.03 11.77
CA THR A 135 5.71 11.43 11.80
C THR A 135 5.64 12.06 10.41
N LEU A 136 4.84 13.12 10.23
CA LEU A 136 4.81 13.88 8.98
C LEU A 136 6.22 14.36 8.57
N SER A 137 7.02 14.85 9.52
CA SER A 137 8.40 15.30 9.25
C SER A 137 9.29 14.17 8.77
N HIS A 138 9.15 12.95 9.32
CA HIS A 138 9.87 11.75 8.85
C HIS A 138 9.51 11.44 7.40
N ARG A 139 8.21 11.35 7.10
CA ARG A 139 7.70 11.02 5.75
C ARG A 139 8.11 12.06 4.71
N SER A 140 7.96 13.35 5.05
CA SER A 140 8.37 14.45 4.18
C SER A 140 9.87 14.45 3.92
N LYS A 141 10.69 14.20 4.94
CA LYS A 141 12.14 14.11 4.79
C LYS A 141 12.55 12.92 3.93
N TYR A 142 11.98 11.74 4.18
CA TYR A 142 12.25 10.54 3.38
C TYR A 142 11.93 10.79 1.89
N LEU A 143 10.74 11.34 1.60
CA LEU A 143 10.35 11.65 0.23
C LEU A 143 11.29 12.69 -0.40
N LEU A 144 11.64 13.76 0.32
CA LEU A 144 12.61 14.75 -0.14
C LEU A 144 13.97 14.11 -0.48
N ASP A 145 14.47 13.25 0.40
CA ASP A 145 15.76 12.57 0.21
C ASP A 145 15.75 11.65 -1.02
N ARG A 146 14.60 11.08 -1.39
CA ARG A 146 14.43 10.32 -2.64
C ARG A 146 14.37 11.18 -3.89
N LEU A 147 13.74 12.35 -3.81
CA LEU A 147 13.49 13.21 -4.97
C LEU A 147 14.58 14.25 -5.23
N LYS A 148 15.44 14.57 -4.25
CA LYS A 148 16.38 15.71 -4.31
C LYS A 148 17.38 15.68 -5.47
N ASN A 149 17.68 14.49 -5.99
CA ASN A 149 18.64 14.30 -7.09
C ASN A 149 17.94 13.97 -8.42
N ALA A 150 16.62 14.19 -8.51
CA ALA A 150 15.86 13.90 -9.71
C ALA A 150 16.35 14.72 -10.89
N ASP A 151 16.58 14.07 -12.03
CA ASP A 151 16.91 14.72 -13.30
C ASP A 151 15.66 15.02 -14.16
N GLY A 152 15.87 15.66 -15.32
CA GLY A 152 14.81 16.31 -16.10
C GLY A 152 13.65 15.42 -16.54
N ASP A 153 13.90 14.16 -16.87
CA ASP A 153 12.88 13.24 -17.38
C ASP A 153 12.51 12.13 -16.39
N GLN A 154 13.20 12.05 -15.25
CA GLN A 154 12.88 11.13 -14.18
C GLN A 154 11.47 11.34 -13.61
N PHE A 155 10.81 10.23 -13.34
CA PHE A 155 9.57 10.21 -12.58
C PHE A 155 9.62 9.12 -11.52
N TYR A 156 8.87 9.34 -10.45
CA TYR A 156 8.87 8.48 -9.27
C TYR A 156 7.50 7.86 -9.09
N LEU A 157 7.49 6.54 -8.88
CA LEU A 157 6.30 5.79 -8.50
C LEU A 157 6.22 5.73 -6.97
N VAL A 158 5.13 6.26 -6.43
CA VAL A 158 4.91 6.43 -5.00
C VAL A 158 3.59 5.76 -4.61
N PRO A 159 3.60 4.45 -4.33
CA PRO A 159 2.49 3.78 -3.66
C PRO A 159 2.25 4.43 -2.30
N TYR A 160 1.03 4.91 -2.06
CA TYR A 160 0.70 5.66 -0.86
C TYR A 160 -0.62 5.16 -0.28
N ASN A 161 -0.65 4.96 1.04
CA ASN A 161 -1.86 4.64 1.77
C ASN A 161 -2.28 5.83 2.67
N PRO A 162 -3.28 6.64 2.28
CA PRO A 162 -3.85 7.69 3.14
C PRO A 162 -4.58 7.17 4.38
N GLY A 163 -4.96 5.89 4.38
CA GLY A 163 -5.68 5.22 5.45
C GLY A 163 -6.66 4.17 4.89
N GLY A 164 -6.32 2.89 5.01
CA GLY A 164 -7.18 1.77 4.59
C GLY A 164 -7.41 1.64 3.07
N HIS A 165 -6.67 2.38 2.24
CA HIS A 165 -6.83 2.33 0.79
C HIS A 165 -5.50 2.65 0.10
N TRP A 166 -5.10 1.87 -0.90
CA TRP A 166 -3.87 2.09 -1.65
C TRP A 166 -4.14 2.89 -2.93
N VAL A 167 -3.33 3.92 -3.14
CA VAL A 167 -3.29 4.72 -4.37
C VAL A 167 -1.87 4.77 -4.92
N LEU A 168 -1.74 5.05 -6.21
CA LEU A 168 -0.44 5.32 -6.83
C LEU A 168 -0.32 6.81 -7.13
N ILE A 169 0.74 7.43 -6.61
CA ILE A 169 1.11 8.79 -6.97
C ILE A 169 2.32 8.71 -7.91
N ILE A 170 2.27 9.43 -9.03
CA ILE A 170 3.41 9.61 -9.93
C ILE A 170 3.93 11.03 -9.76
N VAL A 171 5.19 11.19 -9.37
CA VAL A 171 5.81 12.51 -9.19
C VAL A 171 6.83 12.74 -10.30
N ARG A 172 6.74 13.87 -10.99
CA ARG A 172 7.76 14.34 -11.95
C ARG A 172 8.39 15.63 -11.44
N PRO A 173 9.47 15.56 -10.63
CA PRO A 173 10.00 16.75 -9.94
C PRO A 173 10.38 17.87 -10.90
N ALA A 174 11.11 17.57 -11.98
CA ALA A 174 11.56 18.57 -12.96
C ALA A 174 10.42 19.21 -13.77
N LYS A 175 9.26 18.54 -13.86
CA LYS A 175 8.07 19.04 -14.56
C LYS A 175 7.02 19.60 -13.59
N GLU A 176 7.32 19.64 -12.29
CA GLU A 176 6.45 20.13 -11.22
C GLU A 176 5.02 19.55 -11.30
N THR A 177 4.89 18.29 -11.72
CA THR A 177 3.61 17.65 -11.96
C THR A 177 3.48 16.39 -11.11
N MET A 178 2.29 16.18 -10.54
CA MET A 178 1.92 14.93 -9.89
C MET A 178 0.64 14.35 -10.52
N TYR A 179 0.58 13.03 -10.61
CA TYR A 179 -0.62 12.29 -11.03
C TYR A 179 -1.08 11.43 -9.86
N TYR A 180 -2.38 11.44 -9.61
CA TYR A 180 -3.00 10.65 -8.54
C TYR A 180 -3.89 9.59 -9.19
N MET A 181 -3.55 8.33 -8.98
CA MET A 181 -4.23 7.19 -9.58
C MET A 181 -4.93 6.38 -8.50
N ASP A 182 -6.25 6.35 -8.59
CA ASP A 182 -7.14 5.63 -7.68
C ASP A 182 -7.92 4.58 -8.48
N SER A 183 -7.92 3.35 -7.98
CA SER A 183 -8.63 2.23 -8.60
C SER A 183 -10.10 2.15 -8.19
N LEU A 184 -10.52 2.86 -7.14
CA LEU A 184 -11.91 2.84 -6.69
C LEU A 184 -12.86 3.27 -7.83
N PRO A 185 -14.02 2.61 -7.97
CA PRO A 185 -15.01 2.99 -8.97
C PRO A 185 -15.47 4.43 -8.75
N ASN A 186 -15.00 5.35 -9.60
CA ASN A 186 -15.42 6.72 -9.53
C ASN A 186 -16.73 6.92 -10.32
N ARG A 187 -17.82 7.17 -9.60
CA ARG A 187 -19.15 7.39 -10.19
C ARG A 187 -19.23 8.65 -11.06
N SER A 188 -18.30 9.60 -10.91
CA SER A 188 -18.24 10.81 -11.74
C SER A 188 -17.53 10.63 -13.07
N VAL A 189 -16.79 9.53 -13.25
CA VAL A 189 -16.18 9.13 -14.54
C VAL A 189 -17.24 8.40 -15.34
N ASP A 190 -17.44 8.70 -16.61
CA ASP A 190 -18.45 8.03 -17.44
C ASP A 190 -18.12 6.55 -17.69
N GLU A 191 -19.09 5.79 -18.21
CA GLU A 191 -18.95 4.35 -18.37
C GLU A 191 -17.85 3.93 -19.35
N ASP A 192 -17.67 4.68 -20.44
CA ASP A 192 -16.64 4.38 -21.44
C ASP A 192 -15.26 4.54 -20.83
N MET A 193 -15.03 5.66 -20.13
CA MET A 193 -13.76 5.91 -19.45
C MET A 193 -13.51 4.91 -18.30
N ARG A 194 -14.54 4.41 -17.62
CA ARG A 194 -14.41 3.31 -16.63
C ARG A 194 -14.05 1.97 -17.27
N ASN A 195 -14.47 1.73 -18.51
CA ASN A 195 -14.09 0.51 -19.23
C ASN A 195 -12.66 0.59 -19.78
N ILE A 196 -12.16 1.81 -20.02
CA ILE A 196 -10.78 2.07 -20.45
C ILE A 196 -9.82 2.03 -19.26
N VAL A 197 -10.19 2.65 -18.14
CA VAL A 197 -9.37 2.72 -16.93
C VAL A 197 -9.70 1.54 -16.03
N ASN A 198 -8.72 0.67 -15.78
CA ASN A 198 -8.91 -0.49 -14.91
C ASN A 198 -9.32 -0.06 -13.48
N THR A 199 -10.60 -0.27 -13.13
CA THR A 199 -11.13 -0.05 -11.77
C THR A 199 -11.28 -1.35 -11.01
N GLN A 200 -11.07 -1.32 -9.69
CA GLN A 200 -11.25 -2.48 -8.85
C GLN A 200 -12.73 -2.87 -8.72
N PRO A 201 -13.04 -4.17 -8.61
CA PRO A 201 -14.41 -4.65 -8.52
C PRO A 201 -15.03 -4.40 -7.14
N THR A 202 -14.24 -4.44 -6.06
CA THR A 202 -14.72 -4.22 -4.69
C THR A 202 -13.90 -3.14 -3.97
N ASN A 203 -13.70 -3.25 -2.65
CA ASN A 203 -12.95 -2.28 -1.85
C ASN A 203 -11.60 -2.80 -1.34
N VAL A 204 -11.24 -4.06 -1.59
CA VAL A 204 -10.04 -4.68 -0.99
C VAL A 204 -8.86 -4.84 -1.94
N GLU A 205 -9.08 -4.75 -3.25
CA GLU A 205 -8.06 -5.04 -4.27
C GLU A 205 -7.12 -3.87 -4.55
N CYS A 206 -7.23 -2.76 -3.82
CA CYS A 206 -6.54 -1.51 -4.13
C CYS A 206 -5.02 -1.67 -4.22
N GLY A 207 -4.43 -2.48 -3.32
CA GLY A 207 -3.00 -2.80 -3.35
C GLY A 207 -2.60 -3.59 -4.59
N TYR A 208 -3.44 -4.55 -5.03
CA TYR A 208 -3.24 -5.27 -6.29
C TYR A 208 -3.28 -4.31 -7.49
N TYR A 209 -4.23 -3.39 -7.52
CA TYR A 209 -4.34 -2.41 -8.60
C TYR A 209 -3.16 -1.43 -8.63
N VAL A 210 -2.63 -1.01 -7.48
CA VAL A 210 -1.40 -0.21 -7.43
C VAL A 210 -0.21 -0.97 -8.03
N MET A 211 -0.05 -2.26 -7.72
CA MET A 211 0.96 -3.11 -8.36
C MET A 211 0.74 -3.20 -9.87
N ARG A 212 -0.51 -3.38 -10.31
CA ARG A 212 -0.88 -3.42 -11.73
C ARG A 212 -0.57 -2.09 -12.45
N PHE A 213 -0.91 -0.95 -11.85
CA PHE A 213 -0.59 0.36 -12.43
C PHE A 213 0.92 0.55 -12.60
N MET A 214 1.72 0.22 -11.57
CA MET A 214 3.18 0.29 -11.68
C MET A 214 3.72 -0.61 -12.79
N ARG A 215 3.20 -1.84 -12.89
CA ARG A 215 3.55 -2.77 -13.96
C ARG A 215 3.26 -2.17 -15.33
N ASP A 216 2.02 -1.73 -15.55
CA ASP A 216 1.54 -1.25 -16.84
C ASP A 216 2.34 -0.01 -17.27
N ILE A 217 2.68 0.88 -16.33
CA ILE A 217 3.57 2.03 -16.58
C ILE A 217 4.97 1.56 -16.98
N ILE A 218 5.60 0.69 -16.20
CA ILE A 218 7.00 0.26 -16.42
C ILE A 218 7.15 -0.58 -17.71
N HIS A 219 6.14 -1.38 -18.03
CA HIS A 219 6.14 -2.23 -19.23
C HIS A 219 5.64 -1.49 -20.48
N ASP A 220 5.16 -0.25 -20.34
CA ASP A 220 4.68 0.55 -21.46
C ASP A 220 5.78 0.78 -22.51
N ALA A 221 5.48 0.40 -23.75
CA ALA A 221 6.41 0.52 -24.87
C ALA A 221 6.72 2.00 -25.22
N GLY A 222 5.89 2.95 -24.81
CA GLY A 222 6.12 4.39 -24.95
C GLY A 222 7.25 4.90 -24.05
N LEU A 223 7.51 4.28 -22.89
CA LEU A 223 8.75 4.54 -22.15
C LEU A 223 9.99 4.15 -22.96
N ALA A 224 9.87 3.23 -23.91
CA ALA A 224 10.95 2.91 -24.84
C ALA A 224 11.30 4.08 -25.79
N TYR A 225 10.39 5.03 -26.02
CA TYR A 225 10.68 6.24 -26.80
C TYR A 225 11.60 7.21 -26.05
N LEU A 226 11.47 7.28 -24.71
CA LEU A 226 12.39 8.02 -23.85
C LEU A 226 13.80 7.40 -23.82
N ARG A 227 14.01 6.18 -24.37
CA ARG A 227 15.34 5.55 -24.55
C ARG A 227 16.25 6.24 -25.57
N ARG A 228 15.71 7.11 -26.43
CA ARG A 228 16.41 7.62 -27.63
C ARG A 228 16.76 9.11 -27.57
N ARG A 229 16.62 9.76 -26.42
CA ARG A 229 17.05 11.14 -26.21
C ARG A 229 18.32 11.18 -25.36
#